data_AF-A0A9E3C1Y8-F1
#
_entry.id   AF-A0A9E3C1Y8-F1
#
_cell.length_a   1.000
_cell.length_b   1.000
_cell.length_c   1.000
_cell.angle_alpha   90.00
_cell.angle_beta   90.00
_cell.angle_gamma   90.00
#
_symmetry.space_group_name_H-M   'P 1'
#
loop_
_entity.id
_entity.type
_entity.pdbx_description
1 polymer ?
#
loop_
_entity_poly.entity_id
_entity_poly.type
_entity_poly.pdbx_seq_one_letter_code
_entity_poly.pdbx_strand_id
1 'polypeptide(L)'
;MSVRSEQIIVSALPASAVPGAAPPSFQAAAFNTVGVFDIDWLIDPRFTRLLDTMAASPQAFGGVRFFGALNSGERENVFPKGSGGVWRSPDEPIDLSVTLRALAELTSRRLVPFVGLTFFPAAVSPSPIQPPPTFERWQTLVRTFLDQCVARFGAPEVGRWWFEVWNEPNMPPFWSGSFEEYLAL
;
A
#
# COMPACT_ATOMS: atom_id res chain seq x y z
N MET A 1 -13.50 12.69 -34.58
CA MET A 1 -12.27 12.42 -33.80
C MET A 1 -12.64 11.40 -32.74
N SER A 2 -12.13 10.18 -32.90
CA SER A 2 -12.46 9.03 -32.06
C SER A 2 -11.58 9.06 -30.82
N VAL A 3 -12.21 9.15 -29.64
CA VAL A 3 -11.54 9.01 -28.35
C VAL A 3 -11.27 7.52 -28.14
N ARG A 4 -9.99 7.16 -28.05
CA ARG A 4 -9.55 5.80 -27.72
C ARG A 4 -9.87 5.55 -26.25
N SER A 5 -10.70 4.56 -25.99
CA SER A 5 -10.92 4.00 -24.66
C SER A 5 -9.62 3.34 -24.19
N GLU A 6 -8.97 3.91 -23.18
CA GLU A 6 -7.88 3.24 -22.47
C GLU A 6 -8.48 2.10 -21.64
N GLN A 7 -8.04 0.88 -21.94
CA GLN A 7 -8.32 -0.30 -21.14
C GLN A 7 -7.70 -0.09 -19.76
N ILE A 8 -8.55 0.10 -18.75
CA ILE A 8 -8.17 -0.17 -17.38
C ILE A 8 -7.84 -1.67 -17.32
N ILE A 9 -6.56 -2.00 -17.13
CA ILE A 9 -6.12 -3.37 -16.89
C ILE A 9 -6.57 -3.74 -15.49
N VAL A 10 -7.81 -4.21 -15.37
CA VAL A 10 -8.21 -5.08 -14.26
C VAL A 10 -7.49 -6.40 -14.49
N SER A 11 -6.74 -6.84 -13.47
CA SER A 11 -6.09 -8.15 -13.39
C SER A 11 -6.76 -9.19 -14.30
N ALA A 12 -6.03 -9.67 -15.31
CA ALA A 12 -6.52 -10.67 -16.24
C ALA A 12 -7.04 -11.88 -15.44
N LEU A 13 -8.28 -12.28 -15.71
CA LEU A 13 -8.83 -13.54 -15.23
C LEU A 13 -7.79 -14.65 -15.47
N PRO A 14 -7.44 -15.46 -14.45
CA PRO A 14 -6.45 -16.51 -14.65
C PRO A 14 -6.92 -17.48 -15.75
N ALA A 15 -5.97 -17.95 -16.56
CA ALA A 15 -6.19 -18.88 -17.67
C ALA A 15 -6.90 -20.20 -17.26
N SER A 16 -7.06 -20.44 -15.96
CA SER A 16 -7.84 -21.54 -15.38
C SER A 16 -9.34 -21.48 -15.67
N ALA A 17 -9.86 -20.39 -16.26
CA ALA A 17 -11.27 -20.27 -16.63
C ALA A 17 -11.63 -20.93 -17.98
N VAL A 18 -10.68 -21.55 -18.68
CA VAL A 18 -10.93 -22.28 -19.94
C VAL A 18 -11.30 -23.73 -19.64
N PRO A 19 -12.53 -24.20 -19.99
CA PRO A 19 -12.90 -25.61 -19.83
C PRO A 19 -11.94 -26.53 -20.59
N GLY A 20 -11.34 -27.50 -19.89
CA GLY A 20 -10.40 -28.47 -20.47
C GLY A 20 -8.91 -28.09 -20.39
N ALA A 21 -8.56 -26.94 -19.82
CA ALA A 21 -7.16 -26.62 -19.53
C ALA A 21 -6.64 -27.49 -18.37
N ALA A 22 -5.42 -28.01 -18.51
CA ALA A 22 -4.73 -28.66 -17.40
C ALA A 22 -4.56 -27.65 -16.25
N PRO A 23 -4.71 -28.07 -14.98
CA PRO A 23 -4.51 -27.16 -13.85
C PRO A 23 -3.08 -26.60 -13.90
N PRO A 24 -2.90 -25.30 -13.60
CA PRO A 24 -1.57 -24.70 -13.58
C PRO A 24 -0.68 -25.46 -12.59
N SER A 25 0.61 -25.57 -12.91
CA SER A 25 1.59 -26.08 -11.96
C SER A 25 1.63 -25.18 -10.72
N PHE A 26 1.94 -25.79 -9.57
CA PHE A 26 2.08 -25.04 -8.33
C PHE A 26 3.14 -23.94 -8.47
N GLN A 27 2.78 -22.71 -8.08
CA GLN A 27 3.67 -21.56 -8.10
C GLN A 27 4.01 -21.18 -6.66
N ALA A 28 5.13 -21.69 -6.14
CA ALA A 28 5.57 -21.41 -4.77
C ALA A 28 5.69 -19.89 -4.49
N ALA A 29 6.11 -19.12 -5.50
CA ALA A 29 6.24 -17.67 -5.41
C ALA A 29 4.90 -16.94 -5.15
N ALA A 30 3.75 -17.56 -5.42
CA ALA A 30 2.44 -16.97 -5.09
C ALA A 30 2.15 -16.97 -3.58
N PHE A 31 2.96 -17.69 -2.77
CA PHE A 31 2.75 -17.89 -1.33
C PHE A 31 3.88 -17.28 -0.48
N ASN A 32 4.74 -16.44 -1.06
CA ASN A 32 5.90 -15.87 -0.37
C ASN A 32 5.70 -14.45 0.17
N THR A 33 4.46 -13.96 0.20
CA THR A 33 4.13 -12.64 0.75
C THR A 33 3.67 -12.77 2.19
N VAL A 34 4.18 -11.90 3.06
CA VAL A 34 3.79 -11.83 4.48
C VAL A 34 3.23 -10.47 4.85
N GLY A 35 2.32 -10.46 5.82
CA GLY A 35 1.76 -9.23 6.37
C GLY A 35 2.57 -8.72 7.56
N VAL A 36 2.85 -7.43 7.58
CA VAL A 36 3.25 -6.65 8.75
C VAL A 36 2.15 -5.65 9.00
N PHE A 37 1.76 -5.45 10.25
CA PHE A 37 0.60 -4.60 10.53
C PHE A 37 0.86 -3.16 10.07
N ASP A 38 1.84 -2.49 10.65
CA ASP A 38 2.07 -1.06 10.43
C ASP A 38 3.50 -0.82 9.90
N ILE A 39 3.63 0.08 8.92
CA ILE A 39 4.88 0.40 8.24
C ILE A 39 5.97 0.94 9.20
N ASP A 40 5.60 1.59 10.30
CA ASP A 40 6.52 2.11 11.31
C ASP A 40 7.27 0.99 12.06
N TRP A 41 6.79 -0.24 12.01
CA TRP A 41 7.55 -1.39 12.51
C TRP A 41 8.77 -1.71 11.66
N LEU A 42 8.77 -1.42 10.36
CA LEU A 42 9.84 -1.79 9.45
C LEU A 42 11.17 -1.08 9.75
N ILE A 43 11.10 0.07 10.42
CA ILE A 43 12.26 0.85 10.85
C ILE A 43 12.62 0.63 12.33
N ASP A 44 11.90 -0.24 13.04
CA ASP A 44 12.23 -0.62 14.40
C ASP A 44 13.48 -1.53 14.40
N PRO A 45 14.54 -1.21 15.17
CA PRO A 45 15.78 -2.01 15.17
C PRO A 45 15.59 -3.49 15.55
N ARG A 46 14.52 -3.83 16.27
CA ARG A 46 14.21 -5.23 16.59
C ARG A 46 13.60 -5.94 15.39
N PHE A 47 12.81 -5.22 14.60
CA PHE A 47 12.13 -5.74 13.43
C PHE A 47 13.05 -5.84 12.21
N THR A 48 14.01 -4.92 12.05
CA THR A 48 14.96 -4.98 10.92
C THR A 48 15.78 -6.28 10.91
N ARG A 49 16.06 -6.88 12.07
CA ARG A 49 16.66 -8.23 12.16
C ARG A 49 15.76 -9.34 11.60
N LEU A 50 14.45 -9.20 11.75
CA LEU A 50 13.49 -10.12 11.14
C LEU A 50 13.50 -9.93 9.61
N LEU A 51 13.60 -8.70 9.12
CA LEU A 51 13.75 -8.42 7.69
C LEU A 51 15.04 -9.04 7.12
N ASP A 52 16.15 -8.99 7.86
CA ASP A 52 17.41 -9.66 7.44
C ASP A 52 17.22 -11.18 7.31
N THR A 53 16.47 -11.78 8.24
CA THR A 53 16.16 -13.21 8.23
C THR A 53 15.23 -13.57 7.05
N MET A 54 14.24 -12.73 6.76
CA MET A 54 13.38 -12.89 5.59
C MET A 54 14.19 -12.83 4.29
N ALA A 55 15.08 -11.84 4.18
CA ALA A 55 15.95 -11.66 3.01
C ALA A 55 16.92 -12.84 2.80
N ALA A 56 17.36 -13.49 3.88
CA ALA A 56 18.19 -14.69 3.81
C ALA A 56 17.43 -15.94 3.31
N SER A 57 16.10 -15.88 3.21
CA SER A 57 15.23 -16.98 2.77
C SER A 57 14.33 -16.58 1.58
N PRO A 58 14.91 -16.20 0.42
CA PRO A 58 14.18 -15.57 -0.70
C PRO A 58 13.14 -16.48 -1.39
N GLN A 59 13.21 -17.80 -1.17
CA GLN A 59 12.18 -18.74 -1.65
C GLN A 59 10.94 -18.75 -0.75
N ALA A 60 11.08 -18.35 0.52
CA ALA A 60 10.01 -18.30 1.50
C ALA A 60 9.41 -16.90 1.63
N PHE A 61 10.23 -15.85 1.52
CA PHE A 61 9.81 -14.46 1.66
C PHE A 61 10.25 -13.64 0.44
N GLY A 62 9.27 -13.18 -0.34
CA GLY A 62 9.48 -12.35 -1.52
C GLY A 62 8.82 -10.97 -1.43
N GLY A 63 7.80 -10.81 -0.58
CA GLY A 63 7.09 -9.53 -0.44
C GLY A 63 6.56 -9.29 0.96
N VAL A 64 6.34 -8.02 1.28
CA VAL A 64 5.80 -7.58 2.57
C VAL A 64 4.63 -6.63 2.33
N ARG A 65 3.46 -7.02 2.83
CA ARG A 65 2.23 -6.21 2.81
C ARG A 65 2.08 -5.48 4.14
N PHE A 66 1.74 -4.20 4.10
CA PHE A 66 1.62 -3.36 5.30
C PHE A 66 0.56 -2.28 5.20
N PHE A 67 0.09 -1.81 6.36
CA PHE A 67 -0.69 -0.58 6.50
C PHE A 67 0.21 0.62 6.76
N GLY A 68 -0.36 1.83 6.67
CA GLY A 68 0.31 3.04 7.14
C GLY A 68 1.11 3.79 6.08
N ALA A 69 1.05 3.40 4.81
CA ALA A 69 1.84 4.05 3.76
C ALA A 69 1.55 5.56 3.67
N LEU A 70 0.30 5.95 3.92
CA LEU A 70 -0.20 7.32 3.75
C LEU A 70 -0.46 8.06 5.06
N ASN A 71 -0.29 7.39 6.21
CA ASN A 71 -0.42 7.95 7.55
C ASN A 71 0.62 7.38 8.54
N SER A 72 1.85 7.13 8.07
CA SER A 72 2.97 6.69 8.92
C SER A 72 3.40 7.76 9.93
N GLY A 73 4.25 7.38 10.89
CA GLY A 73 4.79 8.27 11.91
C GLY A 73 4.04 8.21 13.25
N GLU A 74 2.99 7.39 13.31
CA GLU A 74 2.31 7.02 14.55
C GLU A 74 2.03 5.51 14.48
N ARG A 75 2.71 4.74 15.33
CA ARG A 75 2.69 3.28 15.25
C ARG A 75 1.35 2.71 15.74
N GLU A 76 0.69 1.95 14.87
CA GLU A 76 -0.52 1.21 15.23
C GLU A 76 -0.27 -0.31 15.39
N ASN A 77 -1.29 -0.99 15.93
CA ASN A 77 -1.20 -2.42 16.24
C ASN A 77 -2.49 -3.24 16.03
N VAL A 78 -3.68 -2.62 15.87
CA VAL A 78 -4.93 -3.38 15.72
C VAL A 78 -5.96 -2.68 14.82
N PHE A 79 -6.31 -1.44 15.10
CA PHE A 79 -7.33 -0.68 14.37
C PHE A 79 -6.84 0.73 14.08
N PRO A 80 -7.24 1.32 12.94
CA PRO A 80 -6.95 2.70 12.60
C PRO A 80 -7.60 3.65 13.61
N LYS A 81 -6.77 4.34 14.37
CA LYS A 81 -7.15 5.35 15.37
C LYS A 81 -6.44 6.67 15.11
N GLY A 82 -5.20 6.60 14.65
CA GLY A 82 -4.35 7.75 14.36
C GLY A 82 -4.40 8.17 12.89
N SER A 83 -4.17 9.45 12.66
CA SER A 83 -3.99 10.04 11.33
C SER A 83 -2.52 10.22 10.96
N GLY A 84 -1.60 9.78 11.81
CA GLY A 84 -0.18 9.78 11.53
C GLY A 84 0.46 11.15 11.38
N GLY A 85 1.69 11.15 10.87
CA GLY A 85 2.51 12.34 10.64
C GLY A 85 2.59 12.80 9.19
N VAL A 86 2.08 12.03 8.23
CA VAL A 86 2.31 12.27 6.79
C VAL A 86 1.74 13.60 6.31
N TRP A 87 0.52 13.97 6.73
CA TRP A 87 -0.07 15.25 6.35
C TRP A 87 -1.04 15.74 7.43
N ARG A 88 -0.53 16.57 8.35
CA ARG A 88 -1.26 16.95 9.57
C ARG A 88 -2.31 18.04 9.33
N SER A 89 -2.04 18.97 8.43
CA SER A 89 -2.98 20.02 8.05
C SER A 89 -2.79 20.42 6.57
N PRO A 90 -3.81 20.97 5.90
CA PRO A 90 -3.71 21.37 4.49
C PRO A 90 -2.66 22.45 4.21
N ASP A 91 -2.30 23.24 5.23
CA ASP A 91 -1.32 24.32 5.14
C ASP A 91 0.12 23.84 5.41
N GLU A 92 0.28 22.59 5.82
CA GLU A 92 1.57 21.94 6.03
C GLU A 92 2.00 21.11 4.80
N PRO A 93 3.31 20.95 4.57
CA PRO A 93 3.80 20.06 3.54
C PRO A 93 3.49 18.59 3.86
N ILE A 94 3.34 17.78 2.81
CA ILE A 94 3.29 16.32 2.93
C ILE A 94 4.69 15.81 3.29
N ASP A 95 4.84 15.16 4.45
CA ASP A 95 6.08 14.55 4.92
C ASP A 95 6.04 13.01 4.82
N LEU A 96 6.64 12.48 3.75
CA LEU A 96 6.75 11.03 3.53
C LEU A 96 8.06 10.43 4.04
N SER A 97 8.83 11.16 4.85
CA SER A 97 10.18 10.73 5.26
C SER A 97 10.19 9.41 6.05
N VAL A 98 9.18 9.16 6.89
CA VAL A 98 9.02 7.89 7.61
C VAL A 98 8.68 6.77 6.62
N THR A 99 7.64 6.97 5.79
CA THR A 99 7.23 6.02 4.76
C THR A 99 8.38 5.62 3.84
N LEU A 100 9.12 6.60 3.30
CA LEU A 100 10.22 6.34 2.37
C LEU A 100 11.41 5.63 3.03
N ARG A 101 11.68 5.89 4.31
CA ARG A 101 12.71 5.14 5.06
C ARG A 101 12.30 3.68 5.23
N ALA A 102 11.05 3.42 5.60
CA ALA A 102 10.55 2.05 5.75
C ALA A 102 10.53 1.27 4.42
N LEU A 103 10.13 1.90 3.32
CA LEU A 103 10.23 1.32 1.97
C LEU A 103 11.69 1.00 1.58
N ALA A 104 12.66 1.83 2.02
CA ALA A 104 14.07 1.55 1.81
C ALA A 104 14.57 0.33 2.59
N GLU A 105 14.03 0.06 3.78
CA GLU A 105 14.35 -1.15 4.55
C GLU A 105 13.93 -2.43 3.81
N LEU A 106 12.80 -2.40 3.09
CA LEU A 106 12.34 -3.53 2.27
C LEU A 106 13.17 -3.69 0.99
N THR A 107 13.27 -2.61 0.20
CA THR A 107 13.89 -2.66 -1.14
C THR A 107 15.38 -2.96 -1.07
N SER A 108 16.10 -2.43 -0.09
CA SER A 108 17.53 -2.75 0.12
C SER A 108 17.77 -4.24 0.40
N ARG A 109 16.74 -4.95 0.86
CA ARG A 109 16.73 -6.40 1.15
C ARG A 109 16.07 -7.23 0.05
N ARG A 110 15.69 -6.61 -1.06
CA ARG A 110 14.98 -7.24 -2.20
C ARG A 110 13.63 -7.84 -1.80
N LEU A 111 13.02 -7.34 -0.73
CA LEU A 111 11.65 -7.65 -0.36
C LEU A 111 10.74 -6.68 -1.12
N VAL A 112 9.80 -7.21 -1.90
CA VAL A 112 8.89 -6.40 -2.71
C VAL A 112 7.82 -5.76 -1.80
N PRO A 113 7.70 -4.42 -1.78
CA PRO A 113 6.60 -3.75 -1.11
C PRO A 113 5.25 -4.13 -1.73
N PHE A 114 4.31 -4.52 -0.88
CA PHE A 114 2.89 -4.57 -1.19
C PHE A 114 2.23 -3.46 -0.38
N VAL A 115 1.98 -2.34 -1.06
CA VAL A 115 1.58 -1.08 -0.46
C VAL A 115 0.06 -1.01 -0.36
N GLY A 116 -0.46 -1.05 0.87
CA GLY A 116 -1.84 -0.62 1.13
C GLY A 116 -1.92 0.90 1.12
N LEU A 117 -2.77 1.45 0.26
CA LEU A 117 -3.12 2.88 0.26
C LEU A 117 -4.13 3.13 1.39
N THR A 118 -3.63 3.09 2.63
CA THR A 118 -4.36 3.30 3.88
C THR A 118 -3.48 4.07 4.88
N PHE A 119 -4.02 4.74 5.90
CA PHE A 119 -5.38 5.28 6.04
C PHE A 119 -5.35 6.80 5.78
N PHE A 120 -6.45 7.52 6.01
CA PHE A 120 -6.45 8.97 5.78
C PHE A 120 -5.61 9.73 6.83
N PRO A 121 -4.70 10.62 6.41
CA PRO A 121 -4.11 11.59 7.31
C PRO A 121 -5.07 12.77 7.55
N ALA A 122 -4.79 13.55 8.59
CA ALA A 122 -5.71 14.55 9.14
C ALA A 122 -6.02 15.69 8.15
N ALA A 123 -5.08 16.03 7.26
CA ALA A 123 -5.31 17.00 6.20
C ALA A 123 -6.35 16.53 5.17
N VAL A 124 -6.51 15.22 4.98
CA VAL A 124 -7.48 14.63 4.04
C VAL A 124 -8.83 14.45 4.74
N SER A 125 -8.87 13.81 5.90
CA SER A 125 -10.11 13.53 6.62
C SER A 125 -9.93 13.68 8.14
N PRO A 126 -10.95 14.16 8.89
CA PRO A 126 -10.88 14.26 10.36
C PRO A 126 -10.82 12.91 11.08
N SER A 127 -11.10 11.81 10.38
CA SER A 127 -10.99 10.45 10.89
C SER A 127 -10.25 9.58 9.87
N PRO A 128 -9.35 8.69 10.31
CA PRO A 128 -8.54 7.88 9.39
C PRO A 128 -9.37 6.94 8.51
N ILE A 129 -10.61 6.63 8.90
CA ILE A 129 -11.49 5.68 8.20
C ILE A 129 -12.71 6.32 7.51
N GLN A 130 -12.89 7.62 7.69
CA GLN A 130 -14.04 8.33 7.14
C GLN A 130 -13.66 8.94 5.79
N PRO A 131 -14.40 8.69 4.70
CA PRO A 131 -14.14 9.39 3.44
C PRO A 131 -14.27 10.91 3.61
N PRO A 132 -13.40 11.69 2.95
CA PRO A 132 -13.58 13.13 2.87
C PRO A 132 -14.79 13.48 1.99
N PRO A 133 -15.37 14.68 2.13
CA PRO A 133 -16.47 15.14 1.27
C PRO A 133 -16.06 15.25 -0.21
N THR A 134 -14.77 15.46 -0.49
CA THR A 134 -14.17 15.41 -1.82
C THR A 134 -12.83 14.70 -1.77
N PHE A 135 -12.47 13.99 -2.84
CA PHE A 135 -11.22 13.21 -2.92
C PHE A 135 -10.03 14.00 -3.48
N GLU A 136 -10.11 15.32 -3.64
CA GLU A 136 -9.02 16.12 -4.25
C GLU A 136 -7.71 16.04 -3.46
N ARG A 137 -7.81 16.12 -2.13
CA ARG A 137 -6.64 15.97 -1.24
C ARG A 137 -6.12 14.54 -1.24
N TRP A 138 -7.00 13.55 -1.28
CA TRP A 138 -6.62 12.15 -1.42
C TRP A 138 -5.82 11.90 -2.70
N GLN A 139 -6.32 12.38 -3.85
CA GLN A 139 -5.62 12.27 -5.13
C GLN A 139 -4.26 12.98 -5.12
N THR A 140 -4.19 14.16 -4.50
CA THR A 140 -2.95 14.92 -4.32
C THR A 140 -1.93 14.12 -3.51
N LEU A 141 -2.36 13.52 -2.40
CA LEU A 141 -1.52 12.70 -1.54
C LEU A 141 -1.01 11.45 -2.26
N VAL A 142 -1.89 10.68 -2.92
CA VAL A 142 -1.51 9.46 -3.64
C VAL A 142 -0.54 9.78 -4.78
N ARG A 143 -0.81 10.82 -5.57
CA ARG A 143 0.12 11.28 -6.62
C ARG A 143 1.48 11.66 -6.04
N THR A 144 1.49 12.48 -4.99
CA THR A 144 2.73 12.91 -4.33
C THR A 144 3.52 11.71 -3.81
N PHE A 145 2.84 10.73 -3.21
CA PHE A 145 3.45 9.50 -2.72
C PHE A 145 4.11 8.69 -3.85
N LEU A 146 3.40 8.46 -4.96
CA LEU A 146 3.94 7.72 -6.10
C LEU A 146 5.11 8.46 -6.77
N ASP A 147 5.00 9.79 -6.95
CA ASP A 147 6.06 10.62 -7.50
C ASP A 147 7.33 10.55 -6.64
N GLN A 148 7.20 10.63 -5.31
CA GLN A 148 8.31 10.52 -4.37
C GLN A 148 8.91 9.10 -4.36
N CYS A 149 8.09 8.05 -4.47
CA CYS A 149 8.57 6.68 -4.62
C CYS A 149 9.41 6.52 -5.90
N VAL A 150 8.90 6.98 -7.03
CA VAL A 150 9.63 6.92 -8.32
C VAL A 150 10.90 7.75 -8.26
N ALA A 151 10.87 8.95 -7.67
CA ALA A 151 12.05 9.79 -7.50
C ALA A 151 13.13 9.11 -6.63
N ARG A 152 12.71 8.37 -5.59
CA ARG A 152 13.63 7.77 -4.61
C ARG A 152 14.17 6.40 -5.00
N PHE A 153 13.36 5.57 -5.65
CA PHE A 153 13.65 4.16 -5.94
C PHE A 153 13.79 3.87 -7.44
N GLY A 154 13.28 4.76 -8.31
CA GLY A 154 13.25 4.59 -9.76
C GLY A 154 12.02 3.83 -10.23
N ALA A 155 11.50 4.22 -11.40
CA ALA A 155 10.31 3.60 -12.00
C ALA A 155 10.43 2.07 -12.22
N PRO A 156 11.59 1.50 -12.64
CA PRO A 156 11.72 0.04 -12.79
C PRO A 156 11.55 -0.72 -11.48
N GLU A 157 11.97 -0.14 -10.34
CA GLU A 157 11.80 -0.75 -9.02
C GLU A 157 10.34 -0.66 -8.58
N VAL A 158 9.75 0.54 -8.63
CA VAL A 158 8.35 0.79 -8.23
C VAL A 158 7.38 -0.02 -9.10
N GLY A 159 7.69 -0.23 -10.38
CA GLY A 159 6.89 -1.05 -11.31
C GLY A 159 6.81 -2.53 -10.92
N ARG A 160 7.58 -2.99 -9.93
CA ARG A 160 7.51 -4.36 -9.39
C ARG A 160 6.64 -4.46 -8.13
N TRP A 161 6.23 -3.34 -7.55
CA TRP A 161 5.49 -3.31 -6.30
C TRP A 161 4.01 -3.63 -6.55
N TRP A 162 3.31 -4.01 -5.49
CA TRP A 162 1.86 -4.15 -5.50
C TRP A 162 1.22 -2.95 -4.82
N PHE A 163 0.08 -2.50 -5.34
CA PHE A 163 -0.72 -1.43 -4.75
C PHE A 163 -2.14 -1.94 -4.54
N GLU A 164 -2.61 -1.85 -3.29
CA GLU A 164 -3.97 -2.19 -2.89
C GLU A 164 -4.67 -0.92 -2.44
N VAL A 165 -5.86 -0.68 -3.00
CA VAL A 165 -6.70 0.46 -2.60
C VAL A 165 -7.50 0.04 -1.38
N TRP A 166 -7.19 0.66 -0.25
CA TRP A 166 -7.89 0.47 1.02
C TRP A 166 -7.72 -0.91 1.70
N ASN A 167 -8.43 -1.12 2.81
CA ASN A 167 -8.53 -2.40 3.53
C ASN A 167 -9.96 -2.61 4.04
N GLU A 168 -10.54 -3.77 3.74
CA GLU A 168 -11.84 -4.23 4.25
C GLU A 168 -12.91 -3.11 4.33
N PRO A 169 -13.20 -2.41 3.20
CA PRO A 169 -14.17 -1.31 3.20
C PRO A 169 -15.60 -1.75 3.56
N ASN A 170 -15.85 -3.06 3.53
CA ASN A 170 -17.10 -3.69 3.95
C ASN A 170 -17.22 -3.85 5.48
N MET A 171 -16.22 -3.47 6.27
CA MET A 171 -16.24 -3.59 7.72
C MET A 171 -16.13 -2.21 8.43
N PRO A 172 -17.06 -1.90 9.35
CA PRO A 172 -17.12 -0.58 10.02
C PRO A 172 -15.83 -0.10 10.70
N PRO A 173 -14.98 -0.97 11.30
CA PRO A 173 -13.73 -0.50 11.91
C PRO A 173 -12.68 0.04 10.93
N PHE A 174 -12.82 -0.23 9.63
CA PHE A 174 -11.83 0.15 8.61
C PHE A 174 -12.38 1.14 7.58
N TRP A 175 -13.70 1.31 7.51
CA TRP A 175 -14.36 2.26 6.62
C TRP A 175 -15.72 2.66 7.18
N SER A 176 -15.99 3.96 7.23
CA SER A 176 -17.28 4.48 7.69
C SER A 176 -18.13 5.08 6.56
N GLY A 177 -17.66 4.98 5.30
CA GLY A 177 -18.35 5.49 4.12
C GLY A 177 -19.30 4.48 3.47
N SER A 178 -19.92 4.90 2.38
CA SER A 178 -20.69 4.03 1.50
C SER A 178 -19.78 3.20 0.58
N PHE A 179 -20.37 2.23 -0.11
CA PHE A 179 -19.67 1.46 -1.13
C PHE A 179 -19.31 2.33 -2.35
N GLU A 180 -20.18 3.27 -2.72
CA GLU A 180 -19.95 4.23 -3.80
C GLU A 180 -18.78 5.17 -3.48
N GLU A 181 -18.66 5.60 -2.22
CA GLU A 181 -17.51 6.40 -1.77
C GLU A 181 -16.21 5.59 -1.82
N TYR A 182 -16.27 4.27 -1.52
CA TYR A 182 -15.10 3.40 -1.69
C TYR A 182 -14.71 3.24 -3.15
N LEU A 183 -15.67 3.07 -4.06
CA LEU A 183 -15.41 2.97 -5.50
C LEU A 183 -14.86 4.26 -6.11
N ALA A 184 -14.96 5.39 -5.41
CA ALA A 184 -14.48 6.70 -5.85
C ALA A 184 -13.03 7.03 -5.43
N LEU A 185 -12.39 6.17 -4.61
CA LEU A 185 -10.98 6.30 -4.20
C LEU A 185 -10.00 6.17 -5.38
#